data_AF-A0A9P4U0A6-F1
#
_entry.id   AF-A0A9P4U0A6-F1
#
_cell.length_a   1.000
_cell.length_b   1.000
_cell.length_c   1.000
_cell.angle_alpha   90.00
_cell.angle_beta   90.00
_cell.angle_gamma   90.00
#
_symmetry.space_group_name_H-M   'P 1'
#
loop_
_entity.id
_entity.type
_entity.pdbx_description
1 polymer ?
#
loop_
_entity_poly.entity_id
_entity_poly.type
_entity_poly.pdbx_seq_one_letter_code
_entity_poly.pdbx_strand_id
1 'polypeptide(L)'
;MKVIAPPASRVTRADQKEPTWPSDHWPNYANLSPGSEKYDKIRVILSSVNLEYLEARAVISRRKHETNLSVAITCSIDTSRFTSGFDNLIIELTFSDNTYWFARIPHRTMDADSKTSLLSELATMKTVRQRTSIPVPLVFDFELTHDHPFGYPYILMECLNGRSLDNIMALSIPSQHHTKVATQFANVFAELQNLTFDRIGRLWCGEDSVQEIQIIPMAWHHSPGPLDTSLEYFYDQRQAESREIVAIYPHNLDGLTACWVLKTALAQMIVEDRIRGPFPLCHLDLHYGNLLFDDEYNLTGVVDWSSAQAAPIEQLSVTPELVTFPGLSADENQPIVHFKEFVIQFLKEKESAAKASPSCHPQNHTKPDNGLTPVSTYMASKSAEITYRQYMASPRSSIFAAREIAKLIYGTSITWEQLKDVYGAMPLL
;
A
#
# COMPACT_ATOMS: atom_id res chain seq x y z
N MET A 1 -26.05 -24.26 -70.91
CA MET A 1 -25.24 -23.11 -70.46
C MET A 1 -24.82 -23.36 -69.02
N LYS A 2 -23.50 -23.50 -68.79
CA LYS A 2 -22.89 -23.64 -67.46
C LYS A 2 -22.97 -22.29 -66.74
N VAL A 3 -23.43 -22.29 -65.49
CA VAL A 3 -23.21 -21.17 -64.55
C VAL A 3 -22.26 -21.69 -63.48
N ILE A 4 -21.11 -21.05 -63.38
CA ILE A 4 -20.02 -21.33 -62.43
C ILE A 4 -20.32 -20.52 -61.17
N ALA A 5 -20.42 -21.17 -60.01
CA ALA A 5 -20.47 -20.53 -58.70
C ALA A 5 -19.06 -20.46 -58.09
N PRO A 6 -18.72 -19.40 -57.32
CA PRO A 6 -17.37 -19.18 -56.81
C PRO A 6 -17.06 -20.03 -55.56
N PRO A 7 -15.76 -20.24 -55.22
CA PRO A 7 -15.36 -21.11 -54.12
C PRO A 7 -15.52 -20.42 -52.75
N ALA A 8 -15.82 -21.24 -51.74
CA ALA A 8 -16.07 -20.83 -50.36
C ALA A 8 -14.86 -20.13 -49.71
N SER A 9 -15.10 -18.97 -49.11
CA SER A 9 -14.14 -18.26 -48.26
C SER A 9 -13.99 -18.96 -46.91
N ARG A 10 -12.77 -19.40 -46.64
CA ARG A 10 -12.29 -19.90 -45.34
C ARG A 10 -12.36 -18.75 -44.33
N VAL A 11 -13.28 -18.82 -43.37
CA VAL A 11 -13.24 -17.95 -42.19
C VAL A 11 -12.08 -18.45 -41.33
N THR A 12 -10.98 -17.72 -41.36
CA THR A 12 -9.87 -17.89 -40.43
C THR A 12 -10.38 -17.58 -39.02
N ARG A 13 -10.19 -18.53 -38.10
CA ARG A 13 -10.35 -18.36 -36.66
C ARG A 13 -9.64 -17.06 -36.28
N ALA A 14 -10.41 -16.06 -35.84
CA ALA A 14 -9.84 -14.87 -35.23
C ALA A 14 -8.98 -15.33 -34.05
N ASP A 15 -7.78 -14.77 -33.95
CA ASP A 15 -6.86 -14.93 -32.83
C ASP A 15 -7.59 -14.57 -31.53
N GLN A 16 -8.13 -15.59 -30.84
CA GLN A 16 -8.35 -15.50 -29.42
C GLN A 16 -6.96 -15.48 -28.81
N LYS A 17 -6.48 -14.27 -28.44
CA LYS A 17 -5.32 -14.12 -27.54
C LYS A 17 -5.54 -15.12 -26.39
N GLU A 18 -4.64 -16.08 -26.25
CA GLU A 18 -4.63 -16.95 -25.06
C GLU A 18 -4.58 -16.05 -23.83
N PRO A 19 -5.33 -16.37 -22.75
CA PRO A 19 -5.28 -15.59 -21.54
C PRO A 19 -3.83 -15.54 -21.05
N THR A 20 -3.29 -14.34 -20.87
CA THR A 20 -1.98 -14.14 -20.26
C THR A 20 -2.08 -14.53 -18.79
N TRP A 21 -1.27 -15.51 -18.38
CA TRP A 21 -1.41 -16.10 -17.05
C TRP A 21 -0.68 -15.22 -16.03
N PRO A 22 -1.23 -15.07 -14.82
CA PRO A 22 -0.57 -14.31 -13.74
C PRO A 22 0.85 -14.79 -13.46
N SER A 23 1.08 -16.10 -13.49
CA SER A 23 2.37 -16.74 -13.21
C SER A 23 3.32 -16.90 -14.41
N ASP A 24 2.88 -16.64 -15.64
CA ASP A 24 3.72 -16.80 -16.84
C ASP A 24 4.97 -15.90 -16.83
N HIS A 25 4.91 -14.83 -16.05
CA HIS A 25 6.00 -13.87 -15.90
C HIS A 25 6.65 -13.93 -14.52
N TRP A 26 6.28 -14.90 -13.68
CA TRP A 26 6.79 -14.96 -12.33
C TRP A 26 8.27 -15.34 -12.29
N PRO A 27 9.04 -14.67 -11.42
CA PRO A 27 10.42 -15.05 -11.16
C PRO A 27 10.46 -16.43 -10.49
N ASN A 28 10.82 -17.45 -11.27
CA ASN A 28 11.17 -18.77 -10.74
C ASN A 28 12.57 -18.73 -10.08
N TYR A 29 13.09 -19.89 -9.66
CA TYR A 29 14.43 -20.01 -9.08
C TYR A 29 15.56 -19.31 -9.88
N ALA A 30 15.41 -19.09 -11.20
CA ALA A 30 16.39 -18.41 -12.03
C ALA A 30 16.66 -16.95 -11.62
N ASN A 31 15.73 -16.32 -10.90
CA ASN A 31 15.84 -14.93 -10.46
C ASN A 31 16.29 -14.79 -8.99
N LEU A 32 16.53 -15.91 -8.30
CA LEU A 32 17.11 -15.94 -6.97
C LEU A 32 18.58 -16.32 -7.09
N SER A 33 19.48 -15.57 -6.45
CA SER A 33 20.90 -15.93 -6.39
C SER A 33 21.05 -17.30 -5.72
N PRO A 34 21.58 -18.32 -6.42
CA PRO A 34 21.77 -19.65 -5.85
C PRO A 34 22.66 -19.58 -4.60
N GLY A 35 22.23 -20.23 -3.52
CA GLY A 35 22.93 -20.22 -2.23
C GLY A 35 22.73 -18.96 -1.39
N SER A 36 21.84 -18.04 -1.79
CA SER A 36 21.36 -17.00 -0.88
C SER A 36 20.45 -17.59 0.21
N GLU A 37 20.41 -16.94 1.37
CA GLU A 37 19.53 -17.36 2.48
C GLU A 37 18.06 -17.46 2.04
N LYS A 38 17.59 -16.53 1.20
CA LYS A 38 16.24 -16.54 0.62
C LYS A 38 16.02 -17.76 -0.29
N TYR A 39 16.99 -18.07 -1.16
CA TYR A 39 16.94 -19.25 -2.02
C TYR A 39 16.82 -20.53 -1.20
N ASP A 40 17.65 -20.68 -0.18
CA ASP A 40 17.66 -21.87 0.68
C ASP A 40 16.37 -22.00 1.49
N LYS A 41 15.84 -20.90 2.04
CA LYS A 41 14.54 -20.89 2.76
C LYS A 41 13.39 -21.34 1.86
N ILE A 42 13.26 -20.78 0.67
CA ILE A 42 12.19 -21.13 -0.28
C ILE A 42 12.31 -22.60 -0.69
N ARG A 43 13.54 -23.07 -0.97
CA ARG A 43 13.79 -24.47 -1.30
C ARG A 43 13.36 -25.40 -0.18
N VAL A 44 13.69 -25.08 1.07
CA VAL A 44 13.28 -25.86 2.24
C VAL A 44 11.76 -25.94 2.32
N ILE A 45 11.07 -24.80 2.26
CA ILE A 45 9.60 -24.75 2.32
C ILE A 45 8.98 -25.61 1.23
N LEU A 46 9.34 -25.38 -0.04
CA LEU A 46 8.76 -26.13 -1.16
C LEU A 46 9.05 -27.64 -1.12
N SER A 47 10.11 -28.05 -0.41
CA SER A 47 10.45 -29.47 -0.22
C SER A 47 9.79 -30.14 0.98
N SER A 48 9.29 -29.37 1.95
CA SER A 48 8.74 -29.87 3.21
C SER A 48 7.22 -29.75 3.33
N VAL A 49 6.60 -28.86 2.56
CA VAL A 49 5.14 -28.62 2.60
C VAL A 49 4.33 -29.82 2.14
N ASN A 50 3.19 -30.05 2.80
CA ASN A 50 2.20 -31.05 2.36
C ASN A 50 1.23 -30.43 1.33
N LEU A 51 1.58 -30.51 0.05
CA LEU A 51 0.78 -29.92 -1.03
C LEU A 51 -0.61 -30.55 -1.17
N GLU A 52 -0.73 -31.88 -0.99
CA GLU A 52 -2.01 -32.58 -1.05
C GLU A 52 -3.00 -32.04 -0.01
N TYR A 53 -2.52 -31.72 1.19
CA TYR A 53 -3.34 -31.08 2.20
C TYR A 53 -3.81 -29.70 1.75
N LEU A 54 -2.92 -28.87 1.20
CA LEU A 54 -3.26 -27.52 0.77
C LEU A 54 -4.26 -27.53 -0.39
N GLU A 55 -4.10 -28.43 -1.36
CA GLU A 55 -5.05 -28.66 -2.46
C GLU A 55 -6.43 -29.06 -1.93
N ALA A 56 -6.47 -30.02 -0.98
CA ALA A 56 -7.72 -30.44 -0.36
C ALA A 56 -8.40 -29.29 0.42
N ARG A 57 -7.62 -28.49 1.15
CA ARG A 57 -8.12 -27.30 1.85
C ARG A 57 -8.68 -26.26 0.89
N ALA A 58 -8.00 -26.01 -0.23
CA ALA A 58 -8.47 -25.09 -1.26
C ALA A 58 -9.82 -25.55 -1.83
N VAL A 59 -9.99 -26.84 -2.16
CA VAL A 59 -11.27 -27.39 -2.62
C VAL A 59 -12.38 -27.26 -1.56
N ILE A 60 -12.07 -27.54 -0.28
CA ILE A 60 -13.03 -27.38 0.82
C ILE A 60 -13.46 -25.91 0.94
N SER A 61 -12.51 -24.97 0.90
CA SER A 61 -12.81 -23.54 0.97
C SER A 61 -13.60 -23.06 -0.25
N ARG A 62 -13.26 -23.53 -1.46
CA ARG A 62 -13.96 -23.22 -2.71
C ARG A 62 -15.44 -23.61 -2.61
N ARG A 63 -15.74 -24.82 -2.10
CA ARG A 63 -17.12 -25.31 -1.87
C ARG A 63 -17.89 -24.52 -0.82
N LYS A 64 -17.20 -23.92 0.16
CA LYS A 64 -17.84 -23.07 1.18
C LYS A 64 -18.28 -21.73 0.59
N HIS A 65 -17.52 -21.17 -0.36
CA HIS A 65 -17.78 -19.87 -0.95
C HIS A 65 -18.72 -19.92 -2.16
N GLU A 66 -18.79 -21.04 -2.88
CA GLU A 66 -19.62 -21.19 -4.07
C GLU A 66 -20.50 -22.45 -4.01
N THR A 67 -21.81 -22.26 -3.98
CA THR A 67 -22.80 -23.34 -3.79
C THR A 67 -23.14 -24.13 -5.05
N ASN A 68 -22.78 -23.62 -6.23
CA ASN A 68 -23.12 -24.21 -7.54
C ASN A 68 -21.92 -24.92 -8.22
N LEU A 69 -20.94 -25.37 -7.45
CA LEU A 69 -19.74 -26.03 -7.98
C LEU A 69 -20.00 -27.47 -8.41
N SER A 70 -19.29 -27.89 -9.46
CA SER A 70 -19.23 -29.30 -9.86
C SER A 70 -18.69 -30.16 -8.71
N VAL A 71 -19.31 -31.33 -8.49
CA VAL A 71 -18.87 -32.31 -7.48
C VAL A 71 -17.43 -32.77 -7.75
N ALA A 72 -17.00 -32.73 -9.01
CA ALA A 72 -15.68 -33.19 -9.47
C ALA A 72 -14.60 -32.09 -9.52
N ILE A 73 -14.81 -30.93 -8.89
CA ILE A 73 -13.77 -29.89 -8.86
C ILE A 73 -12.51 -30.40 -8.15
N THR A 74 -11.36 -30.21 -8.78
CA THR A 74 -10.03 -30.56 -8.26
C THR A 74 -9.14 -29.32 -8.25
N CYS A 75 -8.10 -29.34 -7.42
CA CYS A 75 -7.07 -28.31 -7.34
C CYS A 75 -5.72 -28.97 -7.57
N SER A 76 -4.81 -28.29 -8.27
CA SER A 76 -3.42 -28.71 -8.45
C SER A 76 -2.46 -27.55 -8.23
N ILE A 77 -1.30 -27.84 -7.64
CA ILE A 77 -0.22 -26.88 -7.40
C ILE A 77 1.01 -27.26 -8.22
N ASP A 78 1.55 -26.29 -8.97
CA ASP A 78 2.84 -26.41 -9.65
C ASP A 78 3.91 -25.64 -8.86
N THR A 79 4.79 -26.37 -8.16
CA THR A 79 5.86 -25.77 -7.35
C THR A 79 6.97 -25.13 -8.17
N SER A 80 6.97 -25.27 -9.51
CA SER A 80 7.84 -24.50 -10.39
C SER A 80 7.32 -23.08 -10.64
N ARG A 81 6.04 -22.83 -10.37
CA ARG A 81 5.35 -21.53 -10.54
C ARG A 81 5.14 -20.85 -9.19
N PHE A 82 6.14 -20.07 -8.79
CA PHE A 82 6.05 -19.24 -7.59
C PHE A 82 6.70 -17.89 -7.82
N THR A 83 6.33 -16.93 -6.99
CA THR A 83 7.07 -15.68 -6.81
C THR A 83 7.37 -15.49 -5.32
N SER A 84 8.32 -14.63 -4.99
CA SER A 84 8.68 -14.38 -3.60
C SER A 84 9.00 -12.92 -3.33
N GLY A 85 8.30 -12.35 -2.35
CA GLY A 85 8.56 -11.01 -1.81
C GLY A 85 9.61 -11.03 -0.70
N PHE A 86 9.62 -9.98 0.13
CA PHE A 86 10.54 -9.88 1.27
C PHE A 86 10.25 -10.97 2.32
N ASP A 87 8.99 -11.12 2.72
CA ASP A 87 8.57 -12.05 3.79
C ASP A 87 7.61 -13.15 3.32
N ASN A 88 7.24 -13.18 2.04
CA ASN A 88 6.18 -14.05 1.52
C ASN A 88 6.64 -14.87 0.31
N LEU A 89 6.30 -16.16 0.31
CA LEU A 89 6.31 -17.03 -0.85
C LEU A 89 4.87 -17.11 -1.38
N ILE A 90 4.67 -16.92 -2.68
CA ILE A 90 3.35 -17.00 -3.32
C ILE A 90 3.37 -18.15 -4.31
N ILE A 91 2.44 -19.08 -4.16
CA ILE A 91 2.26 -20.23 -5.04
C ILE A 91 0.89 -20.15 -5.70
N GLU A 92 0.82 -20.49 -6.99
CA GLU A 92 -0.42 -20.55 -7.76
C GLU A 92 -1.16 -21.89 -7.54
N LEU A 93 -2.46 -21.79 -7.30
CA LEU A 93 -3.38 -22.92 -7.22
C LEU A 93 -4.28 -22.89 -8.45
N THR A 94 -4.29 -23.98 -9.23
CA THR A 94 -5.13 -24.11 -10.42
C THR A 94 -6.29 -25.06 -10.14
N PHE A 95 -7.52 -24.60 -10.35
CA PHE A 95 -8.71 -25.43 -10.28
C PHE A 95 -9.07 -26.00 -11.65
N SER A 96 -9.77 -27.15 -11.68
CA SER A 96 -10.16 -27.82 -12.93
C SER A 96 -11.16 -27.06 -13.81
N ASP A 97 -11.72 -25.96 -13.31
CA ASP A 97 -12.60 -25.04 -14.04
C ASP A 97 -11.86 -23.80 -14.62
N ASN A 98 -10.52 -23.78 -14.55
CA ASN A 98 -9.66 -22.66 -14.91
C ASN A 98 -9.84 -21.42 -14.01
N THR A 99 -10.24 -21.62 -12.75
CA THR A 99 -10.07 -20.60 -11.71
C THR A 99 -8.68 -20.69 -11.09
N TYR A 100 -8.10 -19.56 -10.69
CA TYR A 100 -6.79 -19.49 -10.04
C TYR A 100 -6.89 -18.78 -8.69
N TRP A 101 -6.27 -19.38 -7.68
CA TRP A 101 -6.06 -18.77 -6.37
C TRP A 101 -4.57 -18.67 -6.08
N PHE A 102 -4.22 -17.83 -5.11
CA PHE A 102 -2.87 -17.78 -4.55
C PHE A 102 -2.85 -18.33 -3.14
N ALA A 103 -1.83 -19.12 -2.85
CA ALA A 103 -1.41 -19.41 -1.48
C ALA A 103 -0.23 -18.52 -1.14
N ARG A 104 -0.45 -17.57 -0.23
CA ARG A 104 0.60 -16.76 0.36
C ARG A 104 1.11 -17.45 1.62
N ILE A 105 2.39 -17.79 1.64
CA ILE A 105 3.10 -18.47 2.72
C ILE A 105 4.09 -17.48 3.32
N PRO A 106 3.79 -16.91 4.50
CA PRO A 106 4.75 -16.13 5.26
C PRO A 106 5.93 -17.03 5.65
N HIS A 107 7.16 -16.64 5.29
CA HIS A 107 8.37 -17.38 5.67
C HIS A 107 9.17 -16.67 6.78
N ARG A 108 8.49 -15.81 7.54
CA ARG A 108 8.98 -15.18 8.77
C ARG A 108 8.67 -16.04 9.99
N THR A 109 9.46 -15.89 11.05
CA THR A 109 9.17 -16.50 12.35
C THR A 109 7.83 -16.00 12.86
N MET A 110 6.90 -16.92 13.15
CA MET A 110 5.59 -16.57 13.70
C MET A 110 5.64 -16.46 15.21
N ASP A 111 5.81 -15.24 15.70
CA ASP A 111 5.51 -14.86 17.07
C ASP A 111 4.11 -14.23 17.19
N ALA A 112 3.72 -13.85 18.41
CA ALA A 112 2.42 -13.26 18.69
C ALA A 112 2.19 -11.94 17.93
N ASP A 113 3.24 -11.14 17.76
CA ASP A 113 3.18 -9.84 17.06
C ASP A 113 3.04 -10.04 15.55
N SER A 114 3.74 -11.03 14.99
CA SER A 114 3.63 -11.43 13.58
C SER A 114 2.25 -11.99 13.27
N LYS A 115 1.66 -12.79 14.17
CA LYS A 115 0.27 -13.26 14.05
C LYS A 115 -0.71 -12.10 14.08
N THR A 116 -0.56 -11.18 15.04
CA THR A 116 -1.40 -9.99 15.16
C THR A 116 -1.31 -9.11 13.92
N SER A 117 -0.12 -8.96 13.34
CA SER A 117 0.08 -8.17 12.12
C SER A 117 -0.60 -8.78 10.89
N LEU A 118 -0.57 -10.12 10.73
CA LEU A 118 -1.31 -10.79 9.65
C LEU A 118 -2.82 -10.65 9.85
N LEU A 119 -3.33 -10.82 11.08
CA LEU A 119 -4.75 -10.63 11.38
C LEU A 119 -5.20 -9.18 11.11
N SER A 120 -4.34 -8.21 11.42
CA SER A 120 -4.59 -6.80 11.10
C SER A 120 -4.69 -6.57 9.60
N GLU A 121 -3.79 -7.15 8.81
CA GLU A 121 -3.83 -7.04 7.36
C GLU A 121 -5.10 -7.68 6.77
N LEU A 122 -5.49 -8.86 7.25
CA LEU A 122 -6.72 -9.55 6.87
C LEU A 122 -7.97 -8.71 7.19
N ALA A 123 -8.01 -8.10 8.39
CA ALA A 123 -9.08 -7.20 8.81
C ALA A 123 -9.15 -5.97 7.90
N THR A 124 -8.00 -5.41 7.51
CA THR A 124 -7.93 -4.26 6.59
C THR A 124 -8.47 -4.63 5.20
N MET A 125 -7.98 -5.69 4.56
CA MET A 125 -8.44 -6.10 3.23
C MET A 125 -9.95 -6.38 3.22
N LYS A 126 -10.46 -7.07 4.26
CA LYS A 126 -11.90 -7.28 4.44
C LYS A 126 -12.67 -5.96 4.52
N THR A 127 -12.17 -5.01 5.30
CA THR A 127 -12.82 -3.71 5.50
C THR A 127 -12.85 -2.89 4.23
N VAL A 128 -11.72 -2.81 3.50
CA VAL A 128 -11.62 -2.12 2.21
C VAL A 128 -12.63 -2.72 1.24
N ARG A 129 -12.61 -4.03 1.03
CA ARG A 129 -13.52 -4.71 0.10
C ARG A 129 -15.00 -4.50 0.42
N GLN A 130 -15.36 -4.42 1.70
CA GLN A 130 -16.74 -4.26 2.14
C GLN A 130 -17.26 -2.82 2.04
N ARG A 131 -16.38 -1.83 2.11
CA ARG A 131 -16.76 -0.41 2.28
C ARG A 131 -16.31 0.49 1.14
N THR A 132 -15.55 -0.04 0.18
CA THR A 132 -15.00 0.71 -0.95
C THR A 132 -15.13 -0.10 -2.24
N SER A 133 -14.86 0.54 -3.38
CA SER A 133 -14.73 -0.10 -4.69
C SER A 133 -13.27 -0.40 -5.07
N ILE A 134 -12.31 -0.05 -4.20
CA ILE A 134 -10.89 -0.36 -4.38
C ILE A 134 -10.72 -1.87 -4.57
N PRO A 135 -10.10 -2.31 -5.69
CA PRO A 135 -9.89 -3.73 -5.92
C PRO A 135 -8.82 -4.25 -4.97
N VAL A 136 -9.20 -5.15 -4.06
CA VAL A 136 -8.30 -5.85 -3.14
C VAL A 136 -8.58 -7.35 -3.17
N PRO A 137 -7.57 -8.22 -2.95
CA PRO A 137 -7.77 -9.67 -3.02
C PRO A 137 -8.84 -10.15 -2.03
N LEU A 138 -9.77 -10.99 -2.48
CA LEU A 138 -10.64 -11.73 -1.58
C LEU A 138 -9.84 -12.80 -0.84
N VAL A 139 -9.96 -12.87 0.47
CA VAL A 139 -9.40 -13.97 1.28
C VAL A 139 -10.43 -15.08 1.41
N PHE A 140 -10.05 -16.31 1.03
CA PHE A 140 -10.91 -17.48 1.07
C PHE A 140 -10.69 -18.34 2.32
N ASP A 141 -9.45 -18.54 2.74
CA ASP A 141 -9.12 -19.31 3.95
C ASP A 141 -7.74 -18.89 4.46
N PHE A 142 -7.47 -19.12 5.73
CA PHE A 142 -6.13 -18.92 6.28
C PHE A 142 -5.89 -19.80 7.50
N GLU A 143 -4.62 -20.14 7.75
CA GLU A 143 -4.14 -20.76 8.97
C GLU A 143 -2.83 -20.07 9.35
N LEU A 144 -2.71 -19.58 10.58
CA LEU A 144 -1.56 -18.75 10.99
C LEU A 144 -0.62 -19.47 11.96
N THR A 145 -0.92 -20.72 12.30
CA THR A 145 -0.09 -21.58 13.14
C THR A 145 0.78 -22.51 12.27
N HIS A 146 1.62 -23.31 12.93
CA HIS A 146 2.37 -24.40 12.27
C HIS A 146 1.81 -25.78 12.64
N ASP A 147 0.85 -25.84 13.57
CA ASP A 147 0.30 -27.07 14.15
C ASP A 147 -0.83 -27.65 13.29
N HIS A 148 -0.52 -27.89 12.03
CA HIS A 148 -1.44 -28.48 11.06
C HIS A 148 -0.65 -29.19 9.95
N PRO A 149 -1.27 -30.11 9.18
CA PRO A 149 -0.53 -30.98 8.26
C PRO A 149 0.24 -30.29 7.13
N PHE A 150 -0.08 -29.05 6.77
CA PHE A 150 0.70 -28.28 5.78
C PHE A 150 2.03 -27.78 6.34
N GLY A 151 2.14 -27.59 7.66
CA GLY A 151 3.38 -27.29 8.37
C GLY A 151 3.83 -25.82 8.35
N TYR A 152 3.09 -24.95 7.67
CA TYR A 152 3.40 -23.52 7.55
C TYR A 152 2.13 -22.66 7.57
N PRO A 153 2.20 -21.42 8.07
CA PRO A 153 1.13 -20.47 7.89
C PRO A 153 0.80 -20.27 6.41
N TYR A 154 -0.48 -20.12 6.08
CA TYR A 154 -0.92 -19.81 4.73
C TYR A 154 -2.14 -18.91 4.72
N ILE A 155 -2.29 -18.18 3.62
CA ILE A 155 -3.50 -17.44 3.28
C ILE A 155 -3.87 -17.80 1.84
N LEU A 156 -5.04 -18.40 1.66
CA LEU A 156 -5.65 -18.64 0.36
C LEU A 156 -6.44 -17.41 -0.06
N MET A 157 -6.11 -16.84 -1.21
CA MET A 157 -6.70 -15.59 -1.68
C MET A 157 -6.89 -15.55 -3.19
N GLU A 158 -7.71 -14.60 -3.63
CA GLU A 158 -8.00 -14.29 -5.02
C GLU A 158 -6.74 -13.92 -5.78
N CYS A 159 -6.60 -14.51 -6.97
CA CYS A 159 -5.64 -14.06 -7.94
C CYS A 159 -6.22 -12.85 -8.69
N LEU A 160 -5.74 -11.65 -8.36
CA LEU A 160 -6.08 -10.45 -9.12
C LEU A 160 -5.32 -10.45 -10.45
N ASN A 161 -6.01 -10.04 -11.52
CA ASN A 161 -5.39 -9.85 -12.83
C ASN A 161 -4.47 -8.63 -12.83
N GLY A 162 -3.55 -8.57 -13.78
CA GLY A 162 -2.64 -7.43 -13.98
C GLY A 162 -1.26 -7.62 -13.35
N ARG A 163 -0.40 -6.61 -13.52
CA ARG A 163 1.00 -6.60 -13.08
C ARG A 163 1.36 -5.29 -12.40
N SER A 164 2.29 -5.37 -11.46
CA SER A 164 2.98 -4.18 -10.96
C SER A 164 3.82 -3.55 -12.06
N LEU A 165 4.07 -2.24 -11.96
CA LEU A 165 4.96 -1.54 -12.89
C LEU A 165 6.42 -1.72 -12.45
N ASP A 166 7.36 -1.41 -13.33
CA ASP A 166 8.80 -1.45 -13.00
C ASP A 166 9.30 -0.14 -12.35
N ASN A 167 8.51 0.93 -12.44
CA ASN A 167 8.82 2.25 -11.90
C ASN A 167 7.51 3.02 -11.63
N ILE A 168 7.62 4.23 -11.09
CA ILE A 168 6.49 5.11 -10.79
C ILE A 168 5.60 5.35 -12.02
N MET A 169 4.30 5.52 -11.80
CA MET A 169 3.27 5.60 -12.83
C MET A 169 3.57 6.67 -13.89
N ALA A 170 4.01 7.85 -13.47
CA ALA A 170 4.29 8.96 -14.38
C ALA A 170 5.39 8.67 -15.41
N LEU A 171 6.31 7.75 -15.09
CA LEU A 171 7.44 7.38 -15.95
C LEU A 171 7.22 6.06 -16.70
N SER A 172 6.49 5.11 -16.11
CA SER A 172 6.22 3.80 -16.71
C SER A 172 5.00 3.76 -17.63
N ILE A 173 4.02 4.64 -17.43
CA ILE A 173 2.77 4.65 -18.19
C ILE A 173 2.88 5.64 -19.35
N PRO A 174 2.49 5.26 -20.59
CA PRO A 174 2.44 6.19 -21.72
C PRO A 174 1.51 7.39 -21.43
N SER A 175 1.94 8.58 -21.83
CA SER A 175 1.25 9.85 -21.52
C SER A 175 -0.23 9.88 -21.91
N GLN A 176 -0.60 9.21 -23.00
CA GLN A 176 -2.00 9.08 -23.45
C GLN A 176 -2.92 8.39 -22.43
N HIS A 177 -2.37 7.60 -21.50
CA HIS A 177 -3.12 6.92 -20.44
C HIS A 177 -3.05 7.65 -19.09
N HIS A 178 -2.24 8.71 -18.95
CA HIS A 178 -2.05 9.43 -17.68
C HIS A 178 -3.35 9.95 -17.10
N THR A 179 -4.21 10.56 -17.92
CA THR A 179 -5.53 11.05 -17.48
C THR A 179 -6.38 9.94 -16.89
N LYS A 180 -6.43 8.77 -17.57
CA LYS A 180 -7.19 7.60 -17.14
C LYS A 180 -6.65 7.06 -15.81
N VAL A 181 -5.33 6.88 -15.70
CA VAL A 181 -4.71 6.31 -14.50
C VAL A 181 -4.76 7.28 -13.33
N ALA A 182 -4.52 8.57 -13.56
CA ALA A 182 -4.67 9.61 -12.55
C ALA A 182 -6.10 9.67 -12.00
N THR A 183 -7.11 9.49 -12.85
CA THR A 183 -8.52 9.41 -12.41
C THR A 183 -8.76 8.20 -11.50
N GLN A 184 -8.21 7.03 -11.85
CA GLN A 184 -8.33 5.81 -11.04
C GLN A 184 -7.59 5.95 -9.71
N PHE A 185 -6.40 6.54 -9.71
CA PHE A 185 -5.63 6.77 -8.49
C PHE A 185 -6.29 7.81 -7.57
N ALA A 186 -6.90 8.85 -8.16
CA ALA A 186 -7.74 9.79 -7.42
C ALA A 186 -8.97 9.11 -6.80
N ASN A 187 -9.56 8.08 -7.43
CA ASN A 187 -10.61 7.28 -6.78
C ASN A 187 -10.12 6.59 -5.51
N VAL A 188 -8.92 5.99 -5.55
CA VAL A 188 -8.32 5.33 -4.38
C VAL A 188 -8.20 6.31 -3.22
N PHE A 189 -7.66 7.51 -3.45
CA PHE A 189 -7.58 8.53 -2.40
C PHE A 189 -8.95 8.99 -1.89
N ALA A 190 -9.90 9.21 -2.79
CA ALA A 190 -11.25 9.66 -2.41
C ALA A 190 -11.95 8.63 -1.51
N GLU A 191 -11.81 7.34 -1.83
CA GLU A 191 -12.42 6.27 -1.05
C GLU A 191 -11.70 6.03 0.28
N LEU A 192 -10.36 6.04 0.30
CA LEU A 192 -9.58 5.91 1.53
C LEU A 192 -9.79 7.08 2.50
N GLN A 193 -9.90 8.31 1.98
CA GLN A 193 -10.22 9.48 2.80
C GLN A 193 -11.56 9.33 3.54
N ASN A 194 -12.54 8.68 2.91
CA ASN A 194 -13.88 8.52 3.47
C ASN A 194 -14.00 7.28 4.37
N LEU A 195 -13.03 6.37 4.33
CA LEU A 195 -12.98 5.19 5.19
C LEU A 195 -12.26 5.55 6.50
N THR A 196 -13.00 6.12 7.44
CA THR A 196 -12.43 6.72 8.65
C THR A 196 -12.71 5.99 9.96
N PHE A 197 -11.86 6.24 10.96
CA PHE A 197 -11.94 5.71 12.31
C PHE A 197 -11.69 6.80 13.37
N ASP A 198 -12.07 6.52 14.61
CA ASP A 198 -12.02 7.50 15.72
C ASP A 198 -10.64 7.60 16.38
N ARG A 199 -9.75 6.63 16.16
CA ARG A 199 -8.41 6.57 16.74
C ARG A 199 -7.38 6.15 15.71
N ILE A 200 -6.13 6.53 15.93
CA ILE A 200 -4.99 6.14 15.11
C ILE A 200 -4.48 4.77 15.58
N GLY A 201 -4.35 3.82 14.66
CA GLY A 201 -3.84 2.49 14.94
C GLY A 201 -4.24 1.44 13.91
N ARG A 202 -3.83 0.20 14.16
CA ARG A 202 -4.08 -0.95 13.28
C ARG A 202 -5.52 -1.44 13.41
N LEU A 203 -6.10 -1.93 12.33
CA LEU A 203 -7.43 -2.54 12.34
C LEU A 203 -7.34 -3.97 12.88
N TRP A 204 -8.35 -4.42 13.62
CA TRP A 204 -8.40 -5.79 14.12
C TRP A 204 -9.85 -6.26 14.29
N CYS A 205 -10.12 -7.53 13.96
CA CYS A 205 -11.48 -8.11 13.94
C CYS A 205 -11.54 -9.49 14.63
N GLY A 206 -10.73 -9.75 15.65
CA GLY A 206 -10.65 -11.07 16.28
C GLY A 206 -9.74 -12.06 15.55
N GLU A 207 -9.44 -13.18 16.18
CA GLU A 207 -8.62 -14.25 15.57
C GLU A 207 -9.30 -14.89 14.35
N ASP A 208 -10.63 -15.04 14.40
CA ASP A 208 -11.40 -15.58 13.28
C ASP A 208 -11.79 -14.52 12.24
N SER A 209 -11.35 -13.26 12.41
CA SER A 209 -11.72 -12.13 11.54
C SER A 209 -13.23 -11.87 11.40
N VAL A 210 -14.04 -12.24 12.41
CA VAL A 210 -15.51 -12.10 12.41
C VAL A 210 -16.04 -11.00 13.35
N GLN A 211 -15.21 -10.51 14.27
CA GLN A 211 -15.64 -9.51 15.25
C GLN A 211 -15.78 -8.12 14.61
N GLU A 212 -16.41 -7.19 15.32
CA GLU A 212 -16.45 -5.80 14.92
C GLU A 212 -15.04 -5.20 14.89
N ILE A 213 -14.84 -4.21 14.01
CA ILE A 213 -13.53 -3.58 13.84
C ILE A 213 -13.14 -2.83 15.10
N GLN A 214 -11.94 -3.12 15.60
CA GLN A 214 -11.29 -2.40 16.68
C GLN A 214 -9.99 -1.76 16.18
N ILE A 215 -9.60 -0.67 16.82
CA ILE A 215 -8.29 -0.04 16.60
C ILE A 215 -7.35 -0.50 17.71
N ILE A 216 -6.26 -1.16 17.33
CA ILE A 216 -5.23 -1.71 18.22
C ILE A 216 -3.88 -0.97 18.04
N PRO A 217 -2.94 -1.11 18.99
CA PRO A 217 -1.65 -0.41 18.92
C PRO A 217 -0.84 -0.75 17.65
N MET A 218 -0.09 0.23 17.16
CA MET A 218 0.90 0.14 16.08
C MET A 218 2.20 -0.46 16.61
N ALA A 219 2.67 -1.56 16.01
CA ALA A 219 3.86 -2.26 16.52
C ALA A 219 5.17 -1.47 16.33
N TRP A 220 5.24 -0.63 15.29
CA TRP A 220 6.48 0.04 14.86
C TRP A 220 6.65 1.46 15.42
N HIS A 221 5.58 2.06 15.94
CA HIS A 221 5.55 3.47 16.32
C HIS A 221 6.11 3.69 17.73
N HIS A 222 6.82 4.80 17.98
CA HIS A 222 7.41 5.08 19.29
C HIS A 222 6.37 5.12 20.43
N SER A 223 5.20 5.66 20.13
CA SER A 223 3.99 5.58 20.98
C SER A 223 3.00 4.65 20.29
N PRO A 224 2.97 3.34 20.62
CA PRO A 224 2.16 2.36 19.90
C PRO A 224 0.67 2.71 19.84
N GLY A 225 0.17 3.47 20.81
CA GLY A 225 -1.22 3.90 20.83
C GLY A 225 -2.18 2.80 21.27
N PRO A 226 -3.46 2.81 20.81
CA PRO A 226 -3.99 3.74 19.81
C PRO A 226 -3.90 5.20 20.26
N LEU A 227 -3.71 6.13 19.32
CA LEU A 227 -3.52 7.56 19.60
C LEU A 227 -4.77 8.36 19.24
N ASP A 228 -4.91 9.54 19.85
CA ASP A 228 -6.12 10.37 19.72
C ASP A 228 -5.87 11.62 18.87
N THR A 229 -4.62 11.94 18.55
CA THR A 229 -4.29 13.13 17.74
C THR A 229 -3.16 12.91 16.73
N SER A 230 -3.22 13.63 15.61
CA SER A 230 -2.12 13.72 14.64
C SER A 230 -0.85 14.29 15.28
N LEU A 231 -0.97 15.20 16.25
CA LEU A 231 0.17 15.78 16.95
C LEU A 231 0.93 14.73 17.76
N GLU A 232 0.24 13.89 18.53
CA GLU A 232 0.87 12.78 19.28
C GLU A 232 1.61 11.84 18.34
N TYR A 233 0.96 11.47 17.23
CA TYR A 233 1.56 10.61 16.21
C TYR A 233 2.88 11.18 15.68
N PHE A 234 2.86 12.41 15.16
CA PHE A 234 4.07 12.97 14.57
C PHE A 234 5.13 13.39 15.60
N TYR A 235 4.73 13.92 16.75
CA TYR A 235 5.64 14.43 17.77
C TYR A 235 6.43 13.31 18.45
N ASP A 236 5.76 12.24 18.87
CA ASP A 236 6.41 11.17 19.63
C ASP A 236 7.43 10.41 18.76
N GLN A 237 7.06 10.14 17.51
CA GLN A 237 7.97 9.55 16.52
C GLN A 237 9.18 10.46 16.26
N ARG A 238 8.93 11.77 16.07
CA ARG A 238 9.99 12.76 15.85
C ARG A 238 10.94 12.84 17.05
N GLN A 239 10.43 12.77 18.28
CA GLN A 239 11.28 12.77 19.47
C GLN A 239 12.18 11.54 19.54
N ALA A 240 11.67 10.35 19.18
CA ALA A 240 12.47 9.14 19.11
C ALA A 240 13.58 9.23 18.07
N GLU A 241 13.24 9.63 16.85
CA GLU A 241 14.21 9.82 15.77
C GLU A 241 15.25 10.88 16.11
N SER A 242 14.88 11.95 16.83
CA SER A 242 15.84 12.97 17.25
C SER A 242 16.87 12.42 18.22
N ARG A 243 16.47 11.53 19.15
CA ARG A 243 17.41 10.84 20.03
C ARG A 243 18.36 9.94 19.25
N GLU A 244 17.88 9.25 18.22
CA GLU A 244 18.72 8.43 17.34
C GLU A 244 19.72 9.26 16.54
N ILE A 245 19.30 10.41 15.99
CA ILE A 245 20.20 11.33 15.28
C ILE A 245 21.32 11.81 16.21
N VAL A 246 20.99 12.23 17.44
CA VAL A 246 21.98 12.65 18.44
C VAL A 246 22.95 11.53 18.78
N ALA A 247 22.47 10.28 18.86
CA ALA A 247 23.31 9.13 19.11
C ALA A 247 24.25 8.80 17.93
N ILE A 248 23.80 8.97 16.69
CA ILE A 248 24.62 8.76 15.48
C ILE A 248 25.65 9.88 15.31
N TYR A 249 25.28 11.12 15.62
CA TYR A 249 26.12 12.30 15.45
C TYR A 249 26.36 13.03 16.79
N PRO A 250 27.07 12.40 17.74
CA PRO A 250 27.28 13.00 19.06
C PRO A 250 28.06 14.32 18.94
N HIS A 251 27.58 15.36 19.64
CA HIS A 251 28.15 16.71 19.63
C HIS A 251 28.25 17.37 18.24
N ASN A 252 27.51 16.87 17.26
CA ASN A 252 27.48 17.44 15.92
C ASN A 252 26.40 18.53 15.81
N LEU A 253 26.82 19.76 15.52
CA LEU A 253 25.90 20.90 15.41
C LEU A 253 24.92 20.75 14.25
N ASP A 254 25.30 20.14 13.13
CA ASP A 254 24.37 19.87 12.01
C ASP A 254 23.27 18.89 12.41
N GLY A 255 23.59 17.85 13.19
CA GLY A 255 22.61 16.89 13.71
C GLY A 255 21.61 17.54 14.68
N LEU A 256 22.10 18.39 15.60
CA LEU A 256 21.24 19.16 16.50
C LEU A 256 20.32 20.13 15.73
N THR A 257 20.90 20.83 14.76
CA THR A 257 20.16 21.75 13.88
C THR A 257 19.09 21.02 13.09
N ALA A 258 19.41 19.84 12.55
CA ALA A 258 18.46 19.00 11.84
C ALA A 258 17.28 18.59 12.73
N CYS A 259 17.55 18.18 13.98
CA CYS A 259 16.50 17.83 14.93
C CYS A 259 15.54 19.00 15.18
N TRP A 260 16.06 20.22 15.38
CA TRP A 260 15.24 21.41 15.60
C TRP A 260 14.42 21.81 14.37
N VAL A 261 15.01 21.76 13.18
CA VAL A 261 14.29 22.06 11.93
C VAL A 261 13.17 21.05 11.71
N LEU A 262 13.44 19.75 11.85
CA LEU A 262 12.43 18.68 11.67
C LEU A 262 11.35 18.71 12.76
N LYS A 263 11.69 19.12 13.99
CA LYS A 263 10.70 19.33 15.07
C LYS A 263 9.82 20.56 14.80
N THR A 264 10.39 21.63 14.27
CA THR A 264 9.65 22.85 13.90
C THR A 264 8.73 22.60 12.70
N ALA A 265 9.15 21.73 11.77
CA ALA A 265 8.38 21.34 10.60
C ALA A 265 7.01 20.72 10.94
N LEU A 266 6.86 20.11 12.12
CA LEU A 266 5.59 19.53 12.57
C LEU A 266 4.44 20.54 12.55
N ALA A 267 4.70 21.80 12.94
CA ALA A 267 3.69 22.85 12.92
C ALA A 267 3.25 23.25 11.50
N GLN A 268 4.03 22.92 10.47
CA GLN A 268 3.67 23.16 9.07
C GLN A 268 2.94 21.96 8.45
N MET A 269 3.11 20.76 9.01
CA MET A 269 2.50 19.54 8.50
C MET A 269 1.08 19.35 9.02
N ILE A 270 0.85 19.65 10.30
CA ILE A 270 -0.40 19.30 10.97
C ILE A 270 -1.59 20.05 10.36
N VAL A 271 -2.60 19.31 9.94
CA VAL A 271 -3.87 19.82 9.45
C VAL A 271 -4.76 20.14 10.65
N GLU A 272 -4.78 21.41 11.06
CA GLU A 272 -5.34 21.86 12.34
C GLU A 272 -6.79 21.44 12.58
N ASP A 273 -7.63 21.54 11.54
CA ASP A 273 -9.05 21.18 11.64
C ASP A 273 -9.27 19.66 11.72
N ARG A 274 -8.26 18.84 11.40
CA ARG A 274 -8.29 17.36 11.46
C ARG A 274 -7.37 16.77 12.53
N ILE A 275 -6.85 17.57 13.47
CA ILE A 275 -5.94 17.09 14.53
C ILE A 275 -6.51 15.89 15.30
N ARG A 276 -7.82 15.86 15.53
CA ARG A 276 -8.54 14.79 16.26
C ARG A 276 -9.30 13.85 15.32
N GLY A 277 -8.89 13.78 14.06
CA GLY A 277 -9.57 13.00 13.04
C GLY A 277 -10.74 13.75 12.38
N PRO A 278 -11.64 13.02 11.69
CA PRO A 278 -11.66 11.56 11.59
C PRO A 278 -10.41 11.03 10.86
N PHE A 279 -9.90 9.87 11.29
CA PHE A 279 -8.63 9.31 10.80
C PHE A 279 -8.88 8.33 9.66
N PRO A 280 -8.50 8.64 8.41
CA PRO A 280 -8.69 7.74 7.28
C PRO A 280 -7.81 6.48 7.38
N LEU A 281 -8.23 5.43 6.70
CA LEU A 281 -7.37 4.28 6.41
C LEU A 281 -6.25 4.73 5.46
N CYS A 282 -5.01 4.60 5.90
CA CYS A 282 -3.83 4.84 5.08
C CYS A 282 -3.13 3.52 4.78
N HIS A 283 -2.73 3.31 3.53
CA HIS A 283 -1.96 2.13 3.12
C HIS A 283 -0.52 2.17 3.63
N LEU A 284 0.08 3.37 3.75
CA LEU A 284 1.46 3.65 4.19
C LEU A 284 2.59 3.07 3.32
N ASP A 285 2.25 2.31 2.28
CA ASP A 285 3.19 1.78 1.29
C ASP A 285 2.57 1.80 -0.12
N LEU A 286 1.87 2.89 -0.44
CA LEU A 286 1.14 3.01 -1.70
C LEU A 286 2.10 3.47 -2.82
N HIS A 287 2.69 2.51 -3.52
CA HIS A 287 3.58 2.74 -4.65
C HIS A 287 3.32 1.76 -5.79
N TYR A 288 3.95 1.99 -6.95
CA TYR A 288 3.78 1.22 -8.19
C TYR A 288 3.99 -0.30 -8.06
N GLY A 289 4.73 -0.75 -7.05
CA GLY A 289 4.94 -2.17 -6.76
C GLY A 289 3.72 -2.85 -6.15
N ASN A 290 2.89 -2.07 -5.44
CA ASN A 290 1.68 -2.49 -4.75
C ASN A 290 0.39 -2.14 -5.52
N LEU A 291 0.52 -1.67 -6.77
CA LEU A 291 -0.59 -1.35 -7.67
C LEU A 291 -0.52 -2.25 -8.91
N LEU A 292 -1.59 -2.99 -9.18
CA LEU A 292 -1.68 -3.89 -10.33
C LEU A 292 -2.46 -3.25 -11.47
N PHE A 293 -1.92 -3.35 -12.68
CA PHE A 293 -2.55 -2.85 -13.90
C PHE A 293 -2.68 -3.94 -14.97
N ASP A 294 -3.81 -3.97 -15.67
CA ASP A 294 -3.96 -4.77 -16.90
C ASP A 294 -3.26 -4.13 -18.11
N ASP A 295 -3.33 -4.79 -19.27
CA ASP A 295 -2.69 -4.32 -20.50
C ASP A 295 -3.29 -2.99 -21.03
N GLU A 296 -4.49 -2.64 -20.60
CA GLU A 296 -5.18 -1.39 -20.92
C GLU A 296 -4.97 -0.30 -19.85
N TYR A 297 -4.11 -0.54 -18.84
CA TYR A 297 -3.87 0.35 -17.71
C TYR A 297 -5.13 0.64 -16.86
N ASN A 298 -6.02 -0.33 -16.72
CA ASN A 298 -7.00 -0.33 -15.63
C ASN A 298 -6.31 -0.80 -14.34
N LEU A 299 -6.56 -0.11 -13.23
CA LEU A 299 -6.14 -0.52 -11.90
C LEU A 299 -7.01 -1.72 -11.49
N THR A 300 -6.38 -2.88 -11.41
CA THR A 300 -7.05 -4.17 -11.12
C THR A 300 -6.76 -4.67 -9.72
N GLY A 301 -5.84 -4.05 -8.98
CA GLY A 301 -5.53 -4.44 -7.61
C GLY A 301 -4.68 -3.43 -6.85
N VAL A 302 -4.97 -3.30 -5.56
CA VAL A 302 -4.11 -2.68 -4.54
C VAL A 302 -3.75 -3.78 -3.53
N VAL A 303 -2.47 -4.09 -3.41
CA VAL A 303 -1.96 -5.24 -2.66
C VAL A 303 -0.99 -4.81 -1.55
N ASP A 304 -0.61 -5.74 -0.68
CA ASP A 304 0.29 -5.51 0.46
C ASP A 304 -0.23 -4.47 1.47
N TRP A 305 -1.31 -4.83 2.17
CA TRP A 305 -1.91 -3.99 3.22
C TRP A 305 -1.25 -4.18 4.58
N SER A 306 -0.03 -4.73 4.63
CA SER A 306 0.63 -5.15 5.87
C SER A 306 1.01 -3.98 6.79
N SER A 307 1.26 -2.80 6.23
CA SER A 307 1.53 -1.55 6.94
C SER A 307 0.29 -0.69 7.20
N ALA A 308 -0.88 -1.10 6.71
CA ALA A 308 -2.05 -0.24 6.71
C ALA A 308 -2.66 -0.02 8.10
N GLN A 309 -3.15 1.19 8.33
CA GLN A 309 -3.71 1.61 9.63
C GLN A 309 -4.62 2.83 9.47
N ALA A 310 -5.49 3.05 10.46
CA ALA A 310 -6.10 4.36 10.65
C ALA A 310 -5.01 5.35 11.05
N ALA A 311 -4.84 6.43 10.30
CA ALA A 311 -3.73 7.36 10.48
C ALA A 311 -4.15 8.82 10.21
N PRO A 312 -3.32 9.81 10.62
CA PRO A 312 -3.52 11.20 10.25
C PRO A 312 -3.71 11.40 8.74
N ILE A 313 -4.57 12.32 8.32
CA ILE A 313 -4.85 12.61 6.89
C ILE A 313 -3.57 12.97 6.11
N GLU A 314 -2.59 13.54 6.80
CA GLU A 314 -1.28 13.89 6.28
C GLU A 314 -0.57 12.65 5.72
N GLN A 315 -0.71 11.49 6.38
CA GLN A 315 -0.14 10.21 5.93
C GLN A 315 -0.79 9.69 4.64
N LEU A 316 -2.05 10.02 4.39
CA LEU A 316 -2.71 9.64 3.14
C LEU A 316 -2.05 10.32 1.93
N SER A 317 -1.43 11.49 2.11
CA SER A 317 -0.72 12.19 1.02
C SER A 317 0.67 11.62 0.69
N VAL A 318 1.19 10.73 1.53
CA VAL A 318 2.55 10.19 1.41
C VAL A 318 2.56 9.05 0.39
N THR A 319 3.01 9.36 -0.82
CA THR A 319 3.24 8.37 -1.88
C THR A 319 4.38 8.82 -2.79
N PRO A 320 5.32 7.91 -3.16
CA PRO A 320 6.39 8.24 -4.10
C PRO A 320 5.88 8.54 -5.51
N GLU A 321 4.66 8.11 -5.85
CA GLU A 321 4.04 8.30 -7.17
C GLU A 321 3.84 9.76 -7.55
N LEU A 322 3.79 10.65 -6.56
CA LEU A 322 3.42 12.05 -6.70
C LEU A 322 4.53 13.02 -6.26
N VAL A 323 5.76 12.54 -6.10
CA VAL A 323 6.87 13.37 -5.60
C VAL A 323 8.06 13.36 -6.55
N THR A 324 8.56 14.56 -6.84
CA THR A 324 9.74 14.78 -7.68
C THR A 324 11.00 14.25 -7.01
N PHE A 325 11.93 13.71 -7.81
CA PHE A 325 13.20 13.22 -7.31
C PHE A 325 14.26 14.34 -7.34
N PRO A 326 14.93 14.64 -6.20
CA PRO A 326 15.96 15.68 -6.15
C PRO A 326 17.16 15.43 -7.07
N GLY A 327 17.39 14.18 -7.46
CA GLY A 327 18.48 13.79 -8.38
C GLY A 327 18.15 13.97 -9.86
N LEU A 328 16.90 14.27 -10.21
CA LEU A 328 16.46 14.48 -11.59
C LEU A 328 16.39 15.97 -11.93
N SER A 329 16.64 16.30 -13.19
CA SER A 329 16.44 17.66 -13.72
C SER A 329 14.97 18.09 -13.67
N ALA A 330 14.72 19.38 -13.87
CA ALA A 330 13.35 19.90 -13.94
C ALA A 330 12.55 19.24 -15.06
N ASP A 331 13.18 19.00 -16.22
CA ASP A 331 12.58 18.36 -17.39
C ASP A 331 12.24 16.89 -17.13
N GLU A 332 13.14 16.15 -16.48
CA GLU A 332 12.91 14.76 -16.09
C GLU A 332 11.83 14.61 -15.00
N ASN A 333 11.66 15.64 -14.15
CA ASN A 333 10.58 15.67 -13.16
C ASN A 333 9.23 16.14 -13.72
N GLN A 334 9.18 16.77 -14.91
CA GLN A 334 7.92 17.30 -15.46
C GLN A 334 6.80 16.27 -15.57
N PRO A 335 7.03 15.00 -16.01
CA PRO A 335 5.97 14.01 -16.06
C PRO A 335 5.33 13.76 -14.69
N ILE A 336 6.12 13.75 -13.62
CA ILE A 336 5.66 13.54 -12.24
C ILE A 336 4.79 14.71 -11.79
N VAL A 337 5.23 15.94 -12.09
CA VAL A 337 4.49 17.16 -11.76
C VAL A 337 3.13 17.18 -12.47
N HIS A 338 3.09 16.95 -13.78
CA HIS A 338 1.83 16.90 -14.53
C HIS A 338 0.91 15.77 -14.07
N PHE A 339 1.47 14.59 -13.77
CA PHE A 339 0.68 13.47 -13.26
C PHE A 339 0.06 13.80 -11.89
N LYS A 340 0.83 14.42 -10.99
CA LYS A 340 0.32 14.92 -9.70
C LYS A 340 -0.80 15.93 -9.87
N GLU A 341 -0.67 16.87 -10.80
CA GLU A 341 -1.71 17.86 -11.10
C GLU A 341 -3.02 17.20 -11.55
N PHE A 342 -2.95 16.19 -12.43
CA PHE A 342 -4.13 15.43 -12.82
C PHE A 342 -4.78 14.71 -11.64
N VAL A 343 -3.99 14.03 -10.80
CA VAL A 343 -4.52 13.31 -9.62
C VAL A 343 -5.23 14.28 -8.68
N ILE A 344 -4.61 15.42 -8.37
CA ILE A 344 -5.21 16.45 -7.50
C ILE A 344 -6.48 17.02 -8.12
N GLN A 345 -6.48 17.28 -9.42
CA GLN A 345 -7.65 17.82 -10.12
C GLN A 345 -8.84 16.84 -10.06
N PHE A 346 -8.64 15.58 -10.42
CA PHE A 346 -9.71 14.57 -10.35
C PHE A 346 -10.18 14.28 -8.92
N LEU A 347 -9.28 14.39 -7.94
CA LEU A 347 -9.62 14.24 -6.53
C LEU A 347 -10.50 15.40 -6.05
N LYS A 348 -10.19 16.65 -6.42
CA LYS A 348 -11.03 17.84 -6.13
C LYS A 348 -12.43 17.70 -6.71
N GLU A 349 -12.55 17.19 -7.93
CA GLU A 349 -13.84 16.94 -8.58
C GLU A 349 -14.68 15.93 -7.79
N LYS A 350 -14.06 14.85 -7.30
CA LYS A 350 -14.72 13.82 -6.48
C LYS A 350 -15.16 14.34 -5.13
N GLU A 351 -14.30 15.08 -4.44
CA GLU A 351 -14.61 15.69 -3.15
C GLU A 351 -15.76 16.71 -3.28
N SER A 352 -15.79 17.47 -4.39
CA SER A 352 -16.87 18.41 -4.69
C SER A 352 -18.20 17.69 -4.98
N ALA A 353 -18.15 16.61 -5.75
CA ALA A 353 -19.34 15.79 -6.06
C ALA A 353 -19.92 15.10 -4.82
N ALA A 354 -19.06 14.63 -3.91
CA ALA A 354 -19.47 14.05 -2.64
C ALA A 354 -20.19 15.06 -1.74
N LYS A 355 -19.70 16.31 -1.68
CA LYS A 355 -20.36 17.41 -0.94
C LYS A 355 -21.71 17.81 -1.54
N ALA A 356 -21.87 17.69 -2.86
CA ALA A 356 -23.11 18.03 -3.57
C ALA A 356 -24.21 16.95 -3.43
N SER A 357 -23.86 15.73 -3.01
CA SER A 357 -24.79 14.62 -2.82
C SER A 357 -25.17 14.48 -1.34
N PRO A 358 -26.37 14.90 -0.90
CA PRO A 358 -26.81 14.65 0.48
C PRO A 358 -26.97 13.14 0.68
N SER A 359 -26.20 12.53 1.59
CA SER A 359 -26.24 11.07 1.78
C SER A 359 -27.59 10.62 2.36
N CYS A 360 -28.15 9.55 1.79
CA CYS A 360 -29.35 8.84 2.25
C CYS A 360 -28.96 7.57 3.04
N HIS A 361 -28.08 7.66 4.04
CA HIS A 361 -27.92 6.58 5.03
C HIS A 361 -27.39 7.13 6.37
N PRO A 362 -28.19 7.04 7.46
CA PRO A 362 -27.71 7.34 8.80
C PRO A 362 -27.16 6.05 9.42
N GLN A 363 -25.84 5.93 9.54
CA GLN A 363 -25.23 5.03 10.53
C GLN A 363 -24.23 5.81 11.39
N ASN A 364 -24.68 6.03 12.63
CA ASN A 364 -23.97 6.33 13.88
C ASN A 364 -23.00 7.52 13.96
N HIS A 365 -23.49 8.53 14.69
CA HIS A 365 -22.76 9.53 15.49
C HIS A 365 -21.47 10.12 14.92
N THR A 366 -21.57 10.90 13.86
CA THR A 366 -20.69 12.07 13.67
C THR A 366 -21.51 13.22 13.08
N LYS A 367 -21.28 14.43 13.58
CA LYS A 367 -21.93 15.65 13.08
C LYS A 367 -21.70 15.79 11.57
N PRO A 368 -22.62 16.40 10.81
CA PRO A 368 -22.39 16.71 9.40
C PRO A 368 -21.11 17.53 9.24
N ASP A 369 -20.12 16.97 8.57
CA ASP A 369 -18.82 17.56 8.28
C ASP A 369 -18.97 18.61 7.16
N ASN A 370 -18.97 19.88 7.53
CA ASN A 370 -19.19 21.01 6.62
C ASN A 370 -17.97 21.94 6.51
N GLY A 371 -16.75 21.47 6.79
CA GLY A 371 -15.59 22.37 6.74
C GLY A 371 -14.19 21.75 6.78
N LEU A 372 -14.03 20.44 6.95
CA LEU A 372 -12.70 19.87 7.05
C LEU A 372 -11.89 19.98 5.76
N THR A 373 -10.59 20.27 5.92
CA THR A 373 -9.61 20.40 4.83
C THR A 373 -9.60 19.12 3.99
N PRO A 374 -9.93 19.17 2.70
CA PRO A 374 -9.88 17.98 1.84
C PRO A 374 -8.44 17.53 1.56
N VAL A 375 -8.22 16.23 1.36
CA VAL A 375 -6.87 15.69 1.09
C VAL A 375 -6.28 16.30 -0.19
N SER A 376 -7.11 16.60 -1.21
CA SER A 376 -6.62 17.27 -2.42
C SER A 376 -6.02 18.66 -2.14
N THR A 377 -6.57 19.37 -1.15
CA THR A 377 -6.09 20.69 -0.73
C THR A 377 -4.75 20.54 -0.03
N TYR A 378 -4.63 19.55 0.85
CA TYR A 378 -3.37 19.23 1.53
C TYR A 378 -2.28 18.78 0.54
N MET A 379 -2.59 17.85 -0.38
CA MET A 379 -1.65 17.33 -1.39
C MET A 379 -1.11 18.41 -2.34
N ALA A 380 -1.89 19.46 -2.59
CA ALA A 380 -1.49 20.61 -3.39
C ALA A 380 -0.60 21.62 -2.62
N SER A 381 -0.52 21.48 -1.29
CA SER A 381 0.20 22.41 -0.44
C SER A 381 1.69 22.07 -0.31
N LYS A 382 2.46 23.05 0.16
CA LYS A 382 3.85 22.87 0.57
C LYS A 382 3.99 21.92 1.78
N SER A 383 2.97 21.86 2.62
CA SER A 383 2.93 21.00 3.81
C SER A 383 3.02 19.52 3.44
N ALA A 384 2.35 19.08 2.37
CA ALA A 384 2.47 17.71 1.88
C ALA A 384 3.90 17.36 1.44
N GLU A 385 4.62 18.31 0.82
CA GLU A 385 6.02 18.10 0.45
C GLU A 385 6.92 17.97 1.70
N ILE A 386 6.68 18.79 2.72
CA ILE A 386 7.36 18.69 4.02
C ILE A 386 7.07 17.32 4.66
N THR A 387 5.81 16.89 4.71
CA THR A 387 5.41 15.58 5.25
C THR A 387 6.10 14.43 4.55
N TYR A 388 6.12 14.42 3.21
CA TYR A 388 6.79 13.35 2.47
C TYR A 388 8.30 13.31 2.75
N ARG A 389 8.97 14.47 2.72
CA ARG A 389 10.42 14.54 2.99
C ARG A 389 10.76 14.10 4.41
N GLN A 390 9.88 14.40 5.37
CA GLN A 390 10.03 13.96 6.74
C GLN A 390 9.79 12.45 6.89
N TYR A 391 8.77 11.91 6.22
CA TYR A 391 8.49 10.47 6.20
C TYR A 391 9.66 9.65 5.61
N MET A 392 10.27 10.13 4.52
CA MET A 392 11.39 9.45 3.86
C MET A 392 12.74 9.68 4.56
N ALA A 393 12.80 10.52 5.60
CA ALA A 393 14.03 10.83 6.30
C ALA A 393 14.38 9.72 7.30
N SER A 394 15.48 9.00 7.05
CA SER A 394 16.10 8.17 8.08
C SER A 394 16.94 9.03 9.02
N PRO A 395 17.27 8.55 10.24
CA PRO A 395 18.22 9.23 11.11
C PRO A 395 19.55 9.56 10.42
N ARG A 396 20.03 8.71 9.51
CA ARG A 396 21.28 8.93 8.74
C ARG A 396 21.15 9.94 7.60
N SER A 397 19.96 10.11 7.04
CA SER A 397 19.68 11.11 5.99
C SER A 397 19.03 12.39 6.51
N SER A 398 18.86 12.49 7.83
CA SER A 398 18.16 13.58 8.50
C SER A 398 18.73 14.98 8.23
N ILE A 399 20.05 15.13 8.17
CA ILE A 399 20.70 16.42 7.86
C ILE A 399 20.34 16.88 6.44
N PHE A 400 20.36 15.96 5.47
CA PHE A 400 19.96 16.27 4.11
C PHE A 400 18.47 16.65 4.04
N ALA A 401 17.60 15.83 4.64
CA ALA A 401 16.17 16.09 4.68
C ALA A 401 15.84 17.45 5.37
N ALA A 402 16.48 17.73 6.50
CA ALA A 402 16.34 18.99 7.22
C ALA A 402 16.77 20.19 6.40
N ARG A 403 17.87 20.10 5.63
CA ARG A 403 18.30 21.19 4.73
C ARG A 403 17.26 21.48 3.64
N GLU A 404 16.67 20.44 3.07
CA GLU A 404 15.62 20.58 2.07
C GLU A 404 14.34 21.16 2.68
N ILE A 405 13.92 20.66 3.83
CA ILE A 405 12.75 21.17 4.56
C ILE A 405 12.97 22.62 5.03
N ALA A 406 14.19 22.99 5.44
CA ALA A 406 14.52 24.37 5.80
C ALA A 406 14.28 25.35 4.65
N LYS A 407 14.62 24.98 3.42
CA LYS A 407 14.30 25.79 2.22
C LYS A 407 12.79 25.93 2.02
N LEU A 408 12.03 24.90 2.39
CA LEU A 408 10.57 24.93 2.33
C LEU A 408 9.96 25.81 3.43
N ILE A 409 10.53 25.85 4.63
CA ILE A 409 9.96 26.64 5.73
C ILE A 409 10.43 28.10 5.67
N TYR A 410 11.73 28.32 5.49
CA TYR A 410 12.37 29.63 5.63
C TYR A 410 12.72 30.32 4.30
N GLY A 411 12.49 29.63 3.16
CA GLY A 411 12.93 30.08 1.86
C GLY A 411 14.45 29.89 1.65
N THR A 412 14.97 30.40 0.54
CA THR A 412 16.39 30.26 0.17
C THR A 412 17.29 31.35 0.73
N SER A 413 16.72 32.37 1.39
CA SER A 413 17.46 33.49 1.97
C SER A 413 18.12 33.17 3.30
N ILE A 414 17.58 32.20 4.06
CA ILE A 414 18.17 31.75 5.31
C ILE A 414 19.11 30.58 5.02
N THR A 415 20.39 30.75 5.35
CA THR A 415 21.41 29.72 5.11
C THR A 415 21.38 28.67 6.22
N TRP A 416 21.87 27.47 5.89
CA TRP A 416 22.01 26.41 6.89
C TRP A 416 22.96 26.81 8.04
N GLU A 417 23.99 27.60 7.75
CA GLU A 417 24.92 28.11 8.77
C GLU A 417 24.21 29.03 9.77
N GLN A 418 23.31 29.91 9.31
CA GLN A 418 22.50 30.75 10.20
C GLN A 418 21.57 29.91 11.09
N LEU A 419 20.95 28.87 10.54
CA LEU A 419 20.12 27.95 11.33
C LEU A 419 20.97 27.19 12.35
N LYS A 420 22.21 26.85 12.00
CA LYS A 420 23.16 26.17 12.90
C LYS A 420 23.60 27.07 14.04
N ASP A 421 23.81 28.36 13.79
CA ASP A 421 24.13 29.33 14.85
C ASP A 421 22.97 29.47 15.86
N VAL A 422 21.73 29.38 15.39
CA VAL A 422 20.54 29.46 16.25
C VAL A 422 20.28 28.13 16.96
N TYR A 423 20.08 27.05 16.21
CA TYR A 423 19.62 25.77 16.74
C TYR A 423 20.73 24.87 17.27
N GLY A 424 21.96 24.98 16.75
CA GLY A 424 23.10 24.19 17.22
C GLY A 424 23.50 24.54 18.66
N ALA A 425 23.15 25.73 19.13
CA ALA A 425 23.37 26.16 20.51
C ALA A 425 22.21 25.81 21.46
N MET A 426 21.08 25.32 20.95
CA MET A 426 19.89 25.02 21.76
C MET A 426 19.92 23.56 22.24
N PRO A 427 19.64 23.29 23.54
CA PRO A 427 19.51 21.92 24.03
C PRO A 427 18.30 21.24 23.41
N LEU A 428 18.43 19.96 23.03
CA LEU A 428 17.28 19.14 22.64
C LEU A 428 16.49 18.75 23.89
N LEU A 429 15.21 19.15 23.95
CA LEU A 429 14.23 18.69 24.94
C LEU A 429 13.63 17.35 24.53
#